data_AF-A0A222ITI4-F1
#
_entry.id   AF-A0A222ITI4-F1
#
_cell.length_a   1.000
_cell.length_b   1.000
_cell.length_c   1.000
_cell.angle_alpha   90.00
_cell.angle_beta   90.00
_cell.angle_gamma   90.00
#
_symmetry.space_group_name_H-M   'P 1'
#
loop_
_entity.id
_entity.type
_entity.pdbx_description
1 polymer ?
#
loop_
_entity_poly.entity_id
_entity_poly.type
_entity_poly.pdbx_seq_one_letter_code
_entity_poly.pdbx_strand_id
1 'polypeptide(L)' 'MSASRNYSPQAFHPGEIDLLGRVFEQLLEERQVPNCGDQAEALAARLISIYQSGERRIEILKKLTLHS' A
#
# COMPACT_ATOMS: atom_id res chain seq x y z
N MET A 1 -9.66 -27.17 -9.28
CA MET A 1 -10.22 -26.03 -8.53
C MET A 1 -9.32 -24.83 -8.74
N SER A 2 -9.55 -24.07 -9.81
CA SER A 2 -8.88 -22.80 -10.06
C SER A 2 -9.58 -21.75 -9.20
N ALA A 3 -8.86 -21.20 -8.22
CA ALA A 3 -9.32 -20.04 -7.48
C ALA A 3 -9.27 -18.84 -8.43
N SER A 4 -10.35 -18.65 -9.18
CA SER A 4 -10.62 -17.40 -9.90
C SER A 4 -10.85 -16.32 -8.86
N ARG A 5 -9.75 -15.73 -8.38
CA ARG A 5 -9.78 -14.47 -7.65
C ARG A 5 -10.38 -13.47 -8.63
N ASN A 6 -11.66 -13.15 -8.45
CA ASN A 6 -12.32 -12.03 -9.11
C ASN A 6 -11.56 -10.75 -8.73
N TYR A 7 -10.50 -10.43 -9.47
CA TYR A 7 -10.01 -9.07 -9.59
C TYR A 7 -11.08 -8.34 -10.39
N SER A 8 -12.03 -7.72 -9.69
CA SER A 8 -12.60 -6.49 -10.23
C SER A 8 -11.54 -5.42 -9.97
N PRO A 9 -10.83 -4.91 -10.98
CA PRO A 9 -9.96 -3.77 -10.79
C PRO A 9 -10.90 -2.58 -10.57
N GLN A 10 -11.31 -2.35 -9.33
CA GLN A 10 -11.75 -1.01 -8.96
C GLN A 10 -10.53 -0.14 -9.17
N ALA A 11 -10.50 0.53 -10.33
CA ALA A 11 -9.47 1.50 -10.65
C ALA A 11 -9.39 2.48 -9.48
N PHE A 12 -8.19 2.77 -9.01
CA PHE A 12 -8.01 3.77 -7.97
C PHE A 12 -8.55 5.10 -8.48
N HIS A 13 -9.41 5.73 -7.70
CA HIS A 13 -9.74 7.12 -7.92
C HIS A 13 -8.50 7.99 -7.68
N PRO A 14 -8.37 9.14 -8.36
CA PRO A 14 -7.19 10.01 -8.21
C PRO A 14 -6.86 10.34 -6.75
N GLY A 15 -7.87 10.63 -5.92
CA GLY A 15 -7.66 10.90 -4.50
C GLY A 15 -7.17 9.69 -3.68
N GLU A 16 -7.45 8.47 -4.13
CA GLU A 16 -6.92 7.25 -3.50
C GLU A 16 -5.44 7.05 -3.86
N ILE A 17 -5.05 7.39 -5.09
CA ILE A 17 -3.64 7.37 -5.52
C ILE A 17 -2.84 8.41 -4.72
N ASP A 18 -3.36 9.64 -4.60
CA ASP A 18 -2.72 10.70 -3.82
C ASP A 18 -2.56 10.32 -2.34
N LEU A 19 -3.60 9.69 -1.77
CA LEU A 19 -3.57 9.18 -0.41
C LEU A 19 -2.48 8.12 -0.23
N LEU A 20 -2.46 7.12 -1.10
CA LEU A 20 -1.49 6.02 -1.05
C LEU A 20 -0.06 6.53 -1.26
N GLY A 21 0.15 7.49 -2.16
CA GLY A 21 1.44 8.13 -2.40
C GLY A 21 1.98 8.81 -1.14
N ARG A 22 1.16 9.64 -0.48
CA ARG A 22 1.54 10.32 0.77
C ARG A 22 1.86 9.34 1.90
N VAL A 23 1.07 8.27 2.03
CA VAL A 23 1.31 7.24 3.05
C VAL A 23 2.61 6.50 2.75
N PHE A 24 2.88 6.20 1.48
CA PHE A 24 4.10 5.55 1.06
C PHE A 24 5.35 6.40 1.35
N GLU A 25 5.32 7.70 1.02
CA GLU A 25 6.42 8.62 1.33
C GLU A 25 6.72 8.68 2.83
N GLN A 26 5.69 8.78 3.67
CA GLN A 26 5.86 8.75 5.13
C GLN A 26 6.49 7.43 5.63
N LEU A 27 6.10 6.29 5.03
CA LEU A 27 6.67 4.99 5.39
C LEU A 27 8.15 4.87 5.01
N LEU A 28 8.55 5.45 3.87
CA LEU A 28 9.93 5.51 3.45
C LEU A 28 10.77 6.37 4.40
N GLU A 29 10.26 7.55 4.79
CA GLU A 29 10.91 8.43 5.76
C GLU A 29 11.07 7.74 7.13
N GLU A 30 10.00 7.13 7.66
CA GLU A 30 10.01 6.44 8.95
C GLU A 30 10.98 5.25 8.99
N ARG A 31 11.19 4.57 7.85
CA ARG A 31 12.13 3.45 7.74
C ARG A 31 13.51 3.84 7.23
N GLN A 32 13.74 5.12 6.88
CA GLN A 32 14.95 5.59 6.20
C GLN A 32 15.28 4.78 4.93
N VAL A 33 14.24 4.42 4.18
CA VAL A 33 14.34 3.63 2.94
C VAL A 33 14.30 4.59 1.75
N PRO A 34 15.21 4.49 0.77
CA PRO A 34 15.12 5.27 -0.45
C PRO A 34 13.85 4.90 -1.23
N ASN A 35 13.28 5.80 -2.03
CA ASN A 35 12.05 5.52 -2.79
C ASN A 35 12.22 4.55 -3.97
N CYS A 36 13.32 3.80 -4.00
CA CYS A 36 13.72 2.92 -5.09
C CYS A 36 14.30 1.62 -4.55
N GLY A 37 14.27 0.59 -5.41
CA GLY A 37 14.77 -0.74 -5.09
C GLY A 37 13.76 -1.62 -4.34
N ASP A 38 14.16 -2.88 -4.14
CA ASP A 38 13.29 -3.97 -3.70
C ASP A 38 12.55 -3.69 -2.39
N GLN A 39 13.18 -2.96 -1.46
CA GLN A 39 12.57 -2.63 -0.18
C GLN A 39 11.42 -1.62 -0.32
N ALA A 40 11.57 -0.63 -1.19
CA ALA A 40 10.54 0.35 -1.50
C ALA A 40 9.37 -0.32 -2.24
N GLU A 41 9.68 -1.19 -3.22
CA GLU A 41 8.67 -1.97 -3.95
C GLU A 41 7.88 -2.90 -3.02
N ALA A 42 8.55 -3.58 -2.08
CA ALA A 42 7.88 -4.43 -1.09
C ALA A 42 6.93 -3.63 -0.18
N LEU A 43 7.33 -2.44 0.25
CA LEU A 43 6.49 -1.53 1.04
C LEU A 43 5.26 -1.07 0.24
N ALA A 44 5.45 -0.67 -1.02
CA ALA A 44 4.37 -0.25 -1.91
C ALA A 44 3.36 -1.39 -2.17
N ALA A 45 3.86 -2.58 -2.51
CA ALA A 45 3.03 -3.75 -2.75
C ALA A 45 2.20 -4.13 -1.51
N ARG A 46 2.79 -4.03 -0.32
CA ARG A 46 2.10 -4.32 0.93
C ARG A 46 1.05 -3.27 1.26
N LEU A 47 1.38 -1.99 1.12
CA LEU A 47 0.44 -0.89 1.32
C LEU A 47 -0.80 -1.05 0.42
N ILE A 48 -0.58 -1.32 -0.87
CA ILE A 48 -1.66 -1.57 -1.85
C ILE A 48 -2.50 -2.78 -1.44
N SER A 49 -1.87 -3.89 -1.04
CA SER A 49 -2.57 -5.10 -0.63
C SER A 49 -3.47 -4.87 0.60
N ILE A 50 -3.00 -4.11 1.59
CA ILE A 50 -3.78 -3.76 2.77
C ILE A 50 -4.94 -2.85 2.37
N TYR A 51 -4.70 -1.85 1.52
CA TYR A 51 -5.75 -0.96 1.03
C TYR A 51 -6.86 -1.70 0.28
N GLN A 52 -6.48 -2.64 -0.59
CA GLN A 52 -7.42 -3.48 -1.34
C GLN A 52 -8.21 -4.45 -0.45
N SER A 53 -7.75 -4.74 0.77
CA SER A 53 -8.51 -5.52 1.75
C SER A 53 -9.70 -4.74 2.36
N GLY A 54 -9.79 -3.43 2.09
CA GLY A 54 -10.88 -2.57 2.54
C GLY A 54 -10.51 -1.62 3.67
N GLU A 55 -9.27 -1.66 4.18
CA GLU A 55 -8.83 -0.68 5.18
C GLU A 55 -8.48 0.66 4.51
N ARG A 56 -9.04 1.73 5.06
CA ARG A 56 -8.93 3.10 4.52
C ARG A 56 -8.30 4.07 5.52
N ARG A 57 -8.13 3.68 6.79
CA ARG A 57 -7.57 4.53 7.83
C ARG A 57 -6.05 4.58 7.72
N ILE A 58 -5.53 5.78 7.51
CA ILE A 58 -4.09 6.05 7.33
C ILE A 58 -3.24 5.44 8.45
N GLU A 59 -3.65 5.64 9.71
CA GLU A 59 -2.91 5.13 10.88
C GLU A 59 -2.81 3.59 10.86
N ILE A 60 -3.87 2.92 10.44
CA ILE A 60 -3.91 1.46 10.33
C ILE A 60 -3.10 0.98 9.12
N LEU A 61 -3.19 1.68 7.98
CA LEU A 61 -2.37 1.39 6.80
C LEU A 61 -0.88 1.44 7.13
N LYS A 62 -0.43 2.52 7.79
CA LYS A 62 0.96 2.67 8.21
C LYS A 62 1.38 1.57 9.17
N LYS A 63 0.59 1.36 10.23
CA LYS A 63 0.86 0.33 11.24
C LYS A 63 0.99 -1.07 10.61
N LEU A 64 0.02 -1.49 9.81
CA LEU A 64 0.01 -2.83 9.19
C LEU A 64 1.10 -3.02 8.14
N THR A 65 1.52 -1.94 7.47
CA THR A 65 2.63 -1.97 6.51
C THR A 65 3.98 -2.09 7.24
N LEU A 66 4.13 -1.43 8.38
CA LEU A 66 5.35 -1.48 9.18
C LEU A 66 5.49 -2.79 9.97
N HIS A 67 4.44 -3.38 10.54
CA HIS A 67 4.57 -4.58 11.38
C HIS A 67 4.70 -5.89 10.59
N SER A 68 5.69 -5.95 9.69
CA SER A 68 6.02 -7.09 8.83
C SER A 68 7.26 -7.81 9.30
#